data_AF-A0A553FXV7-F1
#
_entry.id   AF-A0A553FXV7-F1
#
_cell.length_a   1.000
_cell.length_b   1.000
_cell.length_c   1.000
_cell.angle_alpha   90.00
_cell.angle_beta   90.00
_cell.angle_gamma   90.00
#
_symmetry.space_group_name_H-M   'P 1'
#
loop_
_entity.id
_entity.type
_entity.pdbx_description
1 polymer ?
#
loop_
_entity_poly.entity_id
_entity_poly.type
_entity_poly.pdbx_seq_one_letter_code
_entity_poly.pdbx_strand_id
1 'polypeptide(L)'
;MAFKVVMMDEHKILARLFYLLIQADGKVDHRELAMGNTMLIHEKLDQSKFEAFMARMEDCPKHQLIKECINELKMLDTTKQIQYMAWMCLIANADGFMDAREWALIFQIYHKGLNLDKKAIMKRQLEIKTALGKTKANDQL
;
A
#
# COMPACT_ATOMS: atom_id res chain seq x y z
N MET A 1 -31.58 -1.96 -14.45
CA MET A 1 -30.33 -1.17 -14.29
C MET A 1 -29.24 -2.10 -13.83
N ALA A 2 -28.29 -2.45 -14.69
CA ALA A 2 -27.15 -3.26 -14.30
C ALA A 2 -26.18 -2.39 -13.48
N PHE A 3 -25.91 -2.77 -12.24
CA PHE A 3 -24.76 -2.25 -11.49
C PHE A 3 -23.51 -2.64 -12.28
N LYS A 4 -22.91 -1.67 -12.97
CA LYS A 4 -21.59 -1.84 -13.57
C LYS A 4 -20.62 -1.90 -12.39
N VAL A 5 -20.32 -3.11 -11.92
CA VAL A 5 -19.18 -3.33 -11.03
C VAL A 5 -17.98 -2.92 -11.86
N VAL A 6 -17.50 -1.69 -11.67
CA VAL A 6 -16.23 -1.26 -12.21
C VAL A 6 -15.22 -2.15 -11.50
N MET A 7 -14.74 -3.19 -12.18
CA MET A 7 -13.64 -4.01 -11.71
C MET A 7 -12.46 -3.05 -11.54
N MET A 8 -12.21 -2.64 -10.30
CA MET A 8 -11.10 -1.76 -9.98
C MET A 8 -9.83 -2.58 -9.97
N ASP A 9 -8.79 -2.03 -10.58
CA ASP A 9 -7.52 -2.72 -10.71
C ASP A 9 -6.70 -2.53 -9.42
N GLU A 10 -6.69 -3.55 -8.55
CA GLU A 10 -5.95 -3.54 -7.28
C GLU A 10 -4.45 -3.24 -7.51
N HIS A 11 -3.89 -3.67 -8.65
CA HIS A 11 -2.52 -3.37 -9.04
C HIS A 11 -2.29 -1.87 -9.12
N LYS A 12 -3.24 -1.12 -9.68
CA LYS A 12 -3.14 0.32 -9.86
C LYS A 12 -3.11 1.06 -8.53
N ILE A 13 -4.00 0.69 -7.61
CA ILE A 13 -4.13 1.36 -6.30
C ILE A 13 -2.86 1.14 -5.49
N LEU A 14 -2.42 -0.12 -5.38
CA LEU A 14 -1.23 -0.47 -4.62
C LEU A 14 0.05 0.05 -5.27
N ALA A 15 0.14 0.06 -6.61
CA ALA A 15 1.26 0.71 -7.31
C ALA A 15 1.32 2.18 -6.95
N ARG A 16 0.19 2.89 -6.93
CA ARG A 16 0.18 4.31 -6.63
C ARG A 16 0.53 4.60 -5.18
N LEU A 17 0.01 3.80 -4.26
CA LEU A 17 0.36 3.86 -2.85
C LEU A 17 1.86 3.65 -2.64
N PHE A 18 2.41 2.59 -3.24
CA PHE A 18 3.83 2.27 -3.18
C PHE A 18 4.69 3.37 -3.80
N TYR A 19 4.35 3.85 -5.00
CA TYR A 19 5.04 4.95 -5.67
C TYR A 19 5.10 6.20 -4.79
N LEU A 20 3.97 6.61 -4.23
CA LEU A 20 3.89 7.79 -3.37
C LEU A 20 4.75 7.65 -2.13
N LEU A 21 4.85 6.44 -1.58
CA LEU A 21 5.60 6.14 -0.37
C LEU A 21 7.11 6.21 -0.62
N ILE A 22 7.63 5.48 -1.62
CA ILE A 22 9.07 5.48 -1.93
C ILE A 22 9.57 6.83 -2.50
N GLN A 23 8.65 7.69 -2.94
CA GLN A 23 8.94 9.07 -3.35
C GLN A 23 8.70 10.08 -2.22
N ALA A 24 8.26 9.66 -1.04
CA ALA A 24 7.93 10.57 0.06
C ALA A 24 9.19 11.17 0.69
N ASP A 25 10.24 10.36 0.84
CA ASP A 25 11.49 10.73 1.49
C ASP A 25 12.63 10.98 0.48
N GLY A 26 12.43 10.57 -0.79
CA GLY A 26 13.35 10.72 -1.91
C GLY A 26 14.41 9.61 -1.99
N LYS A 27 14.26 8.53 -1.23
CA LYS A 27 15.16 7.38 -1.25
C LYS A 27 14.35 6.10 -1.38
N VAL A 28 14.88 5.15 -2.13
CA VAL A 28 14.28 3.82 -2.25
C VAL A 28 15.22 2.84 -1.55
N ASP A 29 14.80 2.28 -0.42
CA ASP A 29 15.58 1.25 0.29
C ASP A 29 15.28 -0.14 -0.30
N HIS A 30 16.31 -0.98 -0.41
CA HIS A 30 16.15 -2.38 -0.82
C HIS A 30 15.16 -3.17 0.06
N ARG A 31 15.02 -2.81 1.34
CA ARG A 31 14.07 -3.41 2.28
C ARG A 31 12.62 -3.03 1.96
N GLU A 32 12.37 -1.80 1.55
CA GLU A 32 11.05 -1.34 1.11
C GLU A 32 10.63 -2.04 -0.18
N LEU A 33 11.56 -2.18 -1.14
CA LEU A 33 11.36 -2.96 -2.36
C LEU A 33 11.05 -4.42 -2.06
N ALA A 34 11.81 -5.05 -1.16
CA ALA A 34 11.57 -6.43 -0.74
C ALA A 34 10.20 -6.60 -0.05
N MET A 35 9.80 -5.62 0.76
CA MET A 35 8.46 -5.60 1.38
C MET A 35 7.36 -5.37 0.34
N GLY A 36 7.59 -4.51 -0.66
CA GLY A 36 6.69 -4.33 -1.81
C GLY A 36 6.48 -5.63 -2.58
N ASN A 37 7.54 -6.38 -2.86
CA ASN A 37 7.43 -7.70 -3.50
C ASN A 37 6.63 -8.70 -2.63
N THR A 38 6.86 -8.67 -1.32
CA THR A 38 6.09 -9.51 -0.36
C THR A 38 4.60 -9.16 -0.39
N MET A 39 4.26 -7.87 -0.48
CA MET A 39 2.89 -7.40 -0.65
C MET A 39 2.27 -7.94 -1.94
N LEU A 40 2.98 -7.88 -3.08
CA LEU A 40 2.47 -8.39 -4.35
C LEU A 40 2.15 -9.89 -4.29
N ILE A 41 3.06 -10.69 -3.72
CA ILE A 41 2.85 -12.13 -3.54
C ILE A 41 1.63 -12.40 -2.65
N HIS A 42 1.51 -11.69 -1.53
CA HIS A 42 0.42 -11.89 -0.58
C HIS A 42 -0.94 -11.48 -1.16
N GLU A 43 -1.01 -10.36 -1.88
CA GLU A 43 -2.22 -9.88 -2.55
C GLU A 43 -2.48 -10.60 -3.89
N LYS A 44 -1.61 -11.53 -4.30
CA LYS A 44 -1.69 -12.29 -5.56
C LYS A 44 -1.72 -11.37 -6.80
N LEU A 45 -0.89 -10.35 -6.78
CA LEU A 45 -0.78 -9.36 -7.84
C LEU A 45 0.37 -9.72 -8.78
N ASP A 46 0.06 -9.79 -10.07
CA ASP A 46 1.06 -9.78 -11.15
C ASP A 46 2.04 -8.60 -11.05
N GLN A 47 3.33 -8.92 -10.98
CA GLN A 47 4.40 -7.94 -10.83
C GLN A 47 4.55 -7.05 -12.07
N SER A 48 4.44 -7.62 -13.28
CA SER A 48 4.62 -6.85 -14.52
C SER A 48 3.56 -5.76 -14.68
N LYS A 49 2.29 -6.06 -14.36
CA LYS A 49 1.22 -5.06 -14.33
C LYS A 49 1.47 -3.95 -13.31
N PHE A 50 1.93 -4.33 -12.11
CA PHE A 50 2.24 -3.37 -11.06
C PHE A 50 3.34 -2.39 -11.50
N GLU A 51 4.45 -2.90 -12.03
CA GLU A 51 5.55 -2.10 -12.56
C GLU A 51 5.11 -1.22 -13.74
N ALA A 52 4.25 -1.74 -14.62
CA ALA A 52 3.69 -0.95 -15.72
C ALA A 52 2.82 0.22 -15.23
N PHE A 53 2.11 0.07 -14.11
CA PHE A 53 1.39 1.17 -13.48
C PHE A 53 2.34 2.17 -12.84
N MET A 54 3.38 1.71 -12.13
CA MET A 54 4.41 2.56 -11.53
C MET A 54 5.06 3.49 -12.56
N ALA A 55 5.48 2.94 -13.71
CA ALA A 55 6.15 3.70 -14.78
C ALA A 55 5.29 4.85 -15.34
N ARG A 56 3.96 4.73 -15.28
CA ARG A 56 3.04 5.79 -15.75
C ARG A 56 2.92 6.97 -14.77
N MET A 57 3.51 6.88 -13.58
CA MET A 57 3.38 7.89 -12.53
C MET A 57 4.54 8.87 -12.50
N GLU A 58 5.62 8.62 -13.25
CA GLU A 58 6.83 9.45 -13.27
C GLU A 58 6.56 10.92 -13.62
N ASP A 59 5.64 11.16 -14.56
CA ASP A 59 5.27 12.51 -15.02
C ASP A 59 4.05 13.10 -14.28
N CYS A 60 3.49 12.38 -13.31
CA CYS A 60 2.27 12.80 -12.63
C CYS A 60 2.58 13.65 -11.38
N PRO A 61 1.98 14.85 -11.23
CA PRO A 61 2.16 15.64 -10.02
C PRO A 61 1.72 14.90 -8.75
N LYS A 62 2.57 14.91 -7.72
CA LYS A 62 2.31 14.21 -6.43
C LYS A 62 0.94 14.50 -5.84
N HIS A 63 0.50 15.75 -5.86
CA HIS A 63 -0.81 16.14 -5.32
C HIS A 63 -1.98 15.50 -6.08
N GLN A 64 -1.85 15.34 -7.39
CA GLN A 64 -2.83 14.68 -8.23
C GLN A 64 -2.86 13.17 -7.93
N LEU A 65 -1.69 12.54 -7.83
CA LEU A 65 -1.58 11.13 -7.47
C LEU A 65 -2.23 10.84 -6.10
N ILE A 66 -1.99 11.68 -5.08
CA ILE A 66 -2.63 11.51 -3.77
C ILE A 66 -4.17 11.62 -3.89
N LYS A 67 -4.67 12.62 -4.62
CA LYS A 67 -6.12 12.81 -4.83
C LYS A 67 -6.76 11.61 -5.53
N GLU A 68 -6.15 11.13 -6.60
CA GLU A 68 -6.61 9.95 -7.34
C GLU A 68 -6.58 8.69 -6.47
N CYS A 69 -5.51 8.50 -5.72
CA CYS A 69 -5.36 7.38 -4.79
C CYS A 69 -6.47 7.37 -3.73
N ILE A 70 -6.76 8.50 -3.09
CA ILE A 70 -7.84 8.60 -2.10
C ILE A 70 -9.20 8.30 -2.75
N ASN A 71 -9.45 8.81 -3.96
CA ASN A 71 -10.70 8.55 -4.66
C ASN A 71 -10.89 7.07 -4.98
N GLU A 72 -9.83 6.39 -5.42
CA GLU A 72 -9.89 4.96 -5.71
C GLU A 72 -10.03 4.14 -4.44
N LEU A 73 -9.32 4.48 -3.37
CA LEU A 73 -9.45 3.82 -2.07
C LEU A 73 -10.89 3.93 -1.52
N LYS A 74 -11.54 5.08 -1.68
CA LYS A 74 -12.94 5.29 -1.24
C LYS A 74 -13.96 4.37 -1.92
N MET A 75 -13.61 3.82 -3.07
CA MET A 75 -14.48 2.88 -3.79
C MET A 75 -14.31 1.43 -3.31
N LEU A 76 -13.26 1.14 -2.54
CA LEU A 76 -13.09 -0.16 -1.88
C LEU A 76 -13.93 -0.24 -0.61
N ASP A 77 -14.25 -1.45 -0.17
CA ASP A 77 -14.79 -1.66 1.16
C ASP A 77 -13.75 -1.31 2.24
N THR A 78 -14.24 -0.99 3.44
CA THR A 78 -13.39 -0.58 4.57
C THR A 78 -12.33 -1.63 4.94
N THR A 79 -12.61 -2.92 4.75
CA THR A 79 -11.65 -3.99 5.05
C THR A 79 -10.46 -3.92 4.11
N LYS A 80 -10.70 -3.76 2.81
CA LYS A 80 -9.64 -3.58 1.79
C LYS A 80 -8.89 -2.25 1.98
N GLN A 81 -9.57 -1.17 2.32
CA GLN A 81 -8.92 0.10 2.67
C GLN A 81 -7.93 -0.08 3.84
N ILE A 82 -8.37 -0.74 4.92
CA ILE A 82 -7.53 -1.04 6.09
C ILE A 82 -6.36 -1.94 5.71
N GLN A 83 -6.60 -2.97 4.89
CA GLN A 83 -5.55 -3.87 4.38
C GLN A 83 -4.44 -3.08 3.67
N TYR A 84 -4.79 -2.18 2.75
CA TYR A 84 -3.81 -1.44 1.97
C TYR A 84 -3.07 -0.40 2.82
N MET A 85 -3.76 0.27 3.76
CA MET A 85 -3.08 1.15 4.71
C MET A 85 -2.14 0.37 5.64
N ALA A 86 -2.48 -0.86 6.02
CA ALA A 86 -1.60 -1.71 6.82
C ALA A 86 -0.33 -2.09 6.06
N TRP A 87 -0.43 -2.38 4.75
CA TRP A 87 0.74 -2.59 3.89
C TRP A 87 1.64 -1.36 3.83
N MET A 88 1.08 -0.16 3.72
CA MET A 88 1.87 1.07 3.75
C MET A 88 2.66 1.22 5.03
N CYS A 89 2.05 0.93 6.19
CA CYS A 89 2.76 0.94 7.46
C CYS A 89 3.87 -0.13 7.55
N LEU A 90 3.73 -1.29 6.87
CA LEU A 90 4.76 -2.32 6.86
C LEU A 90 5.94 -1.93 5.98
N ILE A 91 5.66 -1.38 4.79
CA ILE A 91 6.69 -0.98 3.83
C ILE A 91 7.50 0.18 4.40
N ALA A 92 6.83 1.23 4.88
CA ALA A 92 7.46 2.40 5.47
C ALA A 92 8.21 2.10 6.79
N ASN A 93 8.05 0.91 7.36
CA ASN A 93 8.76 0.48 8.56
C ASN A 93 9.65 -0.75 8.28
N ALA A 94 9.99 -1.00 7.02
CA ALA A 94 10.77 -2.18 6.62
C ALA A 94 12.24 -2.07 7.07
N ASP A 95 12.77 -0.86 7.20
CA ASP A 95 14.11 -0.57 7.69
C ASP A 95 14.23 -0.57 9.22
N GLY A 96 13.09 -0.51 9.93
CA GLY A 96 12.97 -0.47 11.38
C GLY A 96 12.62 0.90 11.95
N PHE A 97 12.56 1.95 11.11
CA PHE A 97 12.19 3.29 11.52
C PHE A 97 11.46 4.04 10.39
N MET A 98 10.20 4.38 10.60
CA MET A 98 9.42 5.11 9.59
C MET A 98 9.73 6.62 9.58
N ASP A 99 10.10 7.16 8.41
CA ASP A 99 10.42 8.59 8.22
C ASP A 99 9.18 9.46 8.47
N ALA A 100 9.39 10.68 8.97
CA ALA A 100 8.31 11.60 9.30
C ALA A 100 7.45 11.98 8.07
N ARG A 101 8.03 12.01 6.86
CA ARG A 101 7.35 12.32 5.60
C ARG A 101 6.46 11.17 5.15
N GLU A 102 6.90 9.94 5.34
CA GLU A 102 6.08 8.74 5.09
C GLU A 102 4.91 8.67 6.06
N TRP A 103 5.16 8.92 7.35
CA TRP A 103 4.10 9.05 8.35
C TRP A 103 3.07 10.12 7.98
N ALA A 104 3.53 11.29 7.53
CA ALA A 104 2.66 12.38 7.13
C ALA A 104 1.80 12.00 5.91
N LEU A 105 2.38 11.30 4.92
CA LEU A 105 1.66 10.78 3.76
C LEU A 105 0.60 9.76 4.18
N ILE A 106 0.98 8.74 4.96
CA ILE A 106 0.07 7.70 5.44
C ILE A 106 -1.08 8.34 6.23
N PHE A 107 -0.77 9.25 7.15
CA PHE A 107 -1.76 10.00 7.93
C PHE A 107 -2.71 10.82 7.04
N GLN A 108 -2.19 11.51 6.02
CA GLN A 108 -3.02 12.24 5.07
C GLN A 108 -4.03 11.32 4.38
N ILE A 109 -3.63 10.11 4.00
CA ILE A 109 -4.51 9.16 3.29
C ILE A 109 -5.53 8.56 4.25
N TYR A 110 -5.11 7.88 5.33
CA TYR A 110 -6.06 7.13 6.15
C TYR A 110 -6.95 8.04 7.01
N HIS A 111 -6.38 9.10 7.61
CA HIS A 111 -7.10 9.93 8.56
C HIS A 111 -7.89 11.02 7.86
N LYS A 112 -7.22 11.83 7.03
CA LYS A 112 -7.89 12.95 6.33
C LYS A 112 -8.65 12.49 5.10
N GLY A 113 -8.14 11.49 4.37
CA GLY A 113 -8.75 11.00 3.14
C GLY A 113 -9.89 10.01 3.36
N LEU A 114 -9.69 9.03 4.24
CA LEU A 114 -10.58 7.87 4.40
C LEU A 114 -11.33 7.81 5.74
N ASN A 115 -10.94 8.63 6.73
CA ASN A 115 -11.49 8.61 8.08
C ASN A 115 -11.44 7.22 8.75
N LEU A 116 -10.33 6.51 8.59
CA LEU A 116 -10.12 5.18 9.17
C LEU A 116 -9.57 5.27 10.60
N ASP A 117 -9.91 4.26 11.41
CA ASP A 117 -9.34 4.11 12.75
C ASP A 117 -7.91 3.55 12.67
N LYS A 118 -6.96 4.32 13.24
CA LYS A 118 -5.56 3.90 13.39
C LYS A 118 -5.44 2.53 14.08
N LYS A 119 -6.26 2.24 15.09
CA LYS A 119 -6.19 0.95 15.81
C LYS A 119 -6.49 -0.22 14.90
N ALA A 120 -7.46 -0.08 13.99
CA ALA A 120 -7.81 -1.12 13.03
C ALA A 120 -6.66 -1.38 12.05
N ILE A 121 -5.99 -0.32 11.58
CA ILE A 121 -4.81 -0.41 10.71
C ILE A 121 -3.65 -1.12 11.45
N MET A 122 -3.35 -0.73 12.69
CA MET A 122 -2.28 -1.35 13.48
C MET A 122 -2.58 -2.82 13.80
N LYS A 123 -3.83 -3.15 14.10
CA LYS A 123 -4.26 -4.55 14.29
C LYS A 123 -4.01 -5.34 13.02
N ARG A 124 -4.43 -4.83 11.86
CA ARG A 124 -4.27 -5.51 10.58
C ARG A 124 -2.81 -5.66 10.18
N GLN A 125 -1.99 -4.64 10.44
CA GLN A 125 -0.54 -4.68 10.26
C GLN A 125 0.09 -5.84 11.03
N LEU A 126 -0.30 -6.02 12.30
CA LEU A 126 0.18 -7.13 13.12
C LEU A 126 -0.25 -8.49 12.56
N GLU A 127 -1.51 -8.63 12.14
CA GLU A 127 -2.04 -9.85 11.54
C GLU A 127 -1.23 -10.28 10.29
N ILE A 128 -0.98 -9.32 9.38
CA ILE A 128 -0.17 -9.57 8.17
C ILE A 128 1.25 -9.99 8.59
N LYS A 129 1.89 -9.23 9.49
CA LYS A 129 3.25 -9.54 9.95
C LYS A 129 3.35 -10.93 10.58
N THR A 130 2.36 -11.33 11.38
CA THR A 130 2.29 -12.67 11.97
C THR A 130 2.10 -13.75 10.91
N ALA A 131 1.25 -13.53 9.91
CA ALA A 131 1.06 -14.45 8.80
C ALA A 131 2.37 -14.68 8.02
N LEU A 132 3.08 -13.60 7.70
CA LEU A 132 4.40 -13.68 7.02
C LEU A 132 5.45 -14.41 7.87
N GLY A 133 5.46 -14.22 9.18
CA GLY A 133 6.37 -14.91 10.10
C GLY A 133 6.12 -16.42 10.17
N LYS A 134 4.85 -16.85 10.09
CA LYS A 134 4.48 -18.27 10.07
C LYS A 134 4.87 -18.96 8.77
N THR A 135 4.73 -18.28 7.62
CA THR A 135 5.14 -18.84 6.32
C THR A 135 6.64 -19.12 6.27
N LYS A 136 7.48 -18.21 6.79
CA LYS A 136 8.94 -18.41 6.85
C LYS A 136 9.38 -19.60 7.71
N ALA A 137 8.58 -20.00 8.71
CA ALA A 137 8.87 -21.15 9.56
C ALA A 137 8.51 -22.49 8.89
N ASN A 138 7.57 -22.49 7.93
CA ASN A 138 7.14 -23.69 7.22
C ASN A 138 8.00 -24.00 5.99
N ASP A 139 8.69 -23.02 5.41
CA ASP A 139 9.59 -23.22 4.26
C ASP A 139 11.00 -23.72 4.67
N GLN A 140 11.22 -24.03 5.95
CA GLN A 140 12.48 -24.56 6.51
C GLN A 140 12.40 -26.04 6.96
N LEU A 141 11.36 -26.76 6.52
CA LEU A 141 11.17 -28.21 6.74
C LEU A 141 11.03 -28.93 5.40
#